data_AF-A0A526QLB3-F1
#
_entry.id   AF-A0A526QLB3-F1
#
_cell.length_a   1.000
_cell.length_b   1.000
_cell.length_c   1.000
_cell.angle_alpha   90.00
_cell.angle_beta   90.00
_cell.angle_gamma   90.00
#
_symmetry.space_group_name_H-M   'P 1'
#
loop_
_entity.id
_entity.type
_entity.pdbx_description
1 polymer ?
#
loop_
_entity_poly.entity_id
_entity_poly.type
_entity_poly.pdbx_seq_one_letter_code
_entity_poly.pdbx_strand_id
1 'polypeptide(L)' 'GLVVEAMDALLRTPTVVSGVVMPDACPAGTIPVGGVVATRNAIHPGFHSADICCSMAITVFKRNDDPKKI' A
#
# COMPACT_ATOMS: atom_id res chain seq x y z
N GLY A 1 16.22 -2.92 10.86
CA GLY A 1 16.19 -2.76 9.39
C GLY A 1 15.21 -1.66 9.08
N LEU A 2 15.57 -0.70 8.21
CA LEU A 2 14.86 0.59 8.03
C LEU A 2 13.33 0.47 7.95
N VAL A 3 12.79 -0.55 7.28
CA VAL A 3 11.33 -0.79 7.20
C VAL A 3 10.69 -1.10 8.55
N VAL A 4 11.29 -1.99 9.33
CA VAL A 4 10.76 -2.43 10.63
C VAL A 4 10.82 -1.28 11.64
N GLU A 5 11.89 -0.50 11.62
CA GLU A 5 12.04 0.68 12.48
C GLU A 5 11.00 1.76 12.14
N ALA A 6 10.77 2.01 10.84
CA ALA A 6 9.72 2.93 10.41
C ALA A 6 8.32 2.46 10.83
N MET A 7 8.02 1.16 10.70
CA MET A 7 6.72 0.62 11.14
C MET A 7 6.56 0.64 12.65
N ASP A 8 7.61 0.35 13.43
CA ASP A 8 7.57 0.45 14.89
C ASP A 8 7.27 1.89 15.34
N ALA A 9 7.86 2.89 14.68
CA ALA A 9 7.52 4.29 14.93
C ALA A 9 6.08 4.62 14.53
N LEU A 10 5.64 4.17 13.35
CA LEU A 10 4.29 4.43 12.83
C LEU A 10 3.19 3.86 13.74
N LEU A 11 3.39 2.65 14.30
CA LEU A 11 2.45 1.96 15.19
C LEU A 11 2.20 2.70 16.51
N ARG A 12 3.05 3.68 16.87
CA ARG A 12 2.84 4.54 18.05
C ARG A 12 1.87 5.69 17.77
N THR A 13 1.40 5.85 16.54
CA THR A 13 0.37 6.84 16.20
C THR A 13 -0.93 6.50 16.95
N PRO A 14 -1.53 7.42 17.73
CA PRO A 14 -2.62 7.07 18.67
C PRO A 14 -3.85 6.40 18.06
N THR A 15 -4.13 6.64 16.79
CA THR A 15 -5.31 6.09 16.10
C THR A 15 -5.03 4.77 15.38
N VAL A 16 -3.76 4.34 15.29
CA VAL A 16 -3.38 3.04 14.71
C VAL A 16 -3.63 1.94 15.74
N VAL A 17 -4.33 0.88 15.34
CA VAL A 17 -4.70 -0.24 16.23
C VAL A 17 -4.02 -1.56 15.88
N SER A 18 -3.54 -1.70 14.65
CA SER A 18 -2.75 -2.86 14.19
C SER A 18 -2.01 -2.51 12.90
N GLY A 19 -0.94 -3.24 12.59
CA GLY A 19 -0.25 -3.12 11.31
C GLY A 19 0.49 -4.39 10.90
N VAL A 20 0.84 -4.45 9.61
CA VAL A 20 1.57 -5.56 8.99
C VAL A 20 2.53 -5.02 7.94
N VAL A 21 3.61 -5.76 7.71
CA VAL A 21 4.64 -5.47 6.71
C VAL A 21 4.61 -6.56 5.66
N MET A 22 4.42 -6.19 4.39
CA MET A 22 4.48 -7.11 3.25
C MET A 22 5.92 -7.54 2.97
N PRO A 23 6.15 -8.72 2.35
CA PRO A 23 7.49 -9.25 2.11
C PRO A 23 8.32 -8.43 1.11
N ASP A 24 7.69 -7.61 0.29
CA ASP A 24 8.29 -6.69 -0.69
C ASP A 24 8.48 -5.26 -0.15
N ALA A 25 8.23 -5.04 1.15
CA ALA A 25 8.25 -3.71 1.75
C ALA A 25 9.63 -3.04 1.65
N CYS A 26 9.63 -1.73 1.43
CA CYS A 26 10.84 -0.92 1.34
C CYS A 26 10.67 0.45 2.02
N PRO A 27 11.77 1.10 2.45
CA PRO A 27 11.70 2.39 3.13
C PRO A 27 11.07 3.46 2.22
N ALA A 28 10.15 4.24 2.77
CA ALA A 28 9.51 5.35 2.08
C ALA A 28 9.18 6.46 3.09
N GLY A 29 8.24 7.35 2.76
CA GLY A 29 7.86 8.50 3.57
C GLY A 29 7.27 8.16 4.95
N THR A 30 6.06 8.61 5.25
CA THR A 30 5.48 8.43 6.60
C THR A 30 5.16 6.97 6.92
N ILE A 31 4.79 6.18 5.91
CA ILE A 31 4.61 4.73 5.97
C ILE A 31 5.54 4.09 4.92
N PRO A 32 6.18 2.94 5.19
CA PRO A 32 6.91 2.23 4.14
C PRO A 32 5.96 1.71 3.06
N VAL A 33 6.48 1.57 1.84
CA VAL A 33 5.77 0.82 0.78
C VAL A 33 5.58 -0.61 1.27
N GLY A 34 4.40 -1.18 1.00
CA GLY A 34 4.02 -2.50 1.52
C GLY A 34 3.68 -2.51 3.02
N GLY A 35 3.66 -1.36 3.70
CA GLY A 35 3.11 -1.23 5.04
C GLY A 35 1.58 -1.09 5.01
N VAL A 36 0.89 -1.81 5.88
CA VAL A 36 -0.57 -1.66 6.06
C VAL A 36 -0.85 -1.40 7.53
N VAL A 37 -1.68 -0.40 7.84
CA VAL A 37 -2.14 -0.10 9.19
C VAL A 37 -3.66 0.02 9.22
N ALA A 38 -4.28 -0.52 10.27
CA ALA A 38 -5.69 -0.29 10.57
C ALA A 38 -5.79 0.87 11.56
N THR A 39 -6.70 1.81 11.31
CA THR A 39 -6.93 2.97 12.17
C THR A 39 -8.37 3.04 12.68
N ARG A 40 -8.56 3.59 13.87
CA ARG A 40 -9.87 3.81 14.49
C ARG A 40 -10.22 5.29 14.43
N ASN A 41 -11.40 5.61 13.88
CA ASN A 41 -11.96 6.96 13.83
C ASN A 41 -11.03 8.02 13.21
N ALA A 42 -10.16 7.63 12.27
CA ALA A 42 -9.22 8.53 11.63
C ALA A 42 -8.85 8.06 10.22
N ILE A 43 -8.63 9.03 9.33
CA ILE A 43 -8.04 8.85 8.01
C ILE A 43 -6.71 9.60 8.01
N HIS A 44 -5.66 8.98 7.50
CA HIS A 44 -4.32 9.57 7.41
C HIS A 44 -3.91 9.66 5.94
N PRO A 45 -4.14 10.81 5.26
CA PRO A 45 -3.75 10.96 3.86
C PRO A 45 -2.26 10.73 3.62
N GLY A 46 -1.41 11.03 4.61
CA GLY A 46 0.05 10.77 4.54
C GLY A 46 0.45 9.30 4.70
N PHE A 47 -0.48 8.43 5.11
CA PHE A 47 -0.27 6.97 5.05
C PHE A 47 -0.69 6.41 3.68
N HIS A 48 -1.20 7.27 2.81
CA HIS A 48 -1.37 6.98 1.40
C HIS A 48 -0.14 7.48 0.63
N SER A 49 0.05 6.97 -0.58
CA SER A 49 1.07 7.47 -1.52
C SER A 49 0.69 8.85 -2.07
N ALA A 50 1.66 9.58 -2.62
CA ALA A 50 1.38 10.76 -3.44
C ALA A 50 0.58 10.40 -4.71
N ASP A 51 0.74 9.17 -5.22
CA ASP A 51 -0.04 8.63 -6.32
C ASP A 51 -1.26 7.86 -5.78
N ILE A 52 -2.39 8.58 -5.67
CA ILE A 52 -3.62 8.03 -5.10
C ILE A 52 -4.21 7.00 -6.07
N CYS A 53 -4.58 5.83 -5.54
CA CYS A 53 -5.08 4.69 -6.32
C CYS A 53 -4.11 4.14 -7.39
N CYS A 54 -2.79 4.31 -7.20
CA CYS A 54 -1.78 3.59 -7.98
C CYS A 54 -2.10 2.08 -7.94
N SER A 55 -2.51 1.53 -9.08
CA SER A 55 -3.03 0.18 -9.19
C SER A 55 -2.85 -0.35 -10.61
N MET A 56 -3.01 -1.66 -10.76
CA MET A 56 -2.97 -2.32 -12.05
C MET A 56 -4.38 -2.77 -12.45
N ALA A 57 -4.70 -2.59 -13.73
CA ALA A 57 -5.81 -3.24 -14.39
C ALA A 57 -5.28 -4.27 -15.38
N ILE A 58 -5.91 -5.45 -15.44
CA ILE A 58 -5.55 -6.50 -16.38
C ILE A 58 -6.79 -6.93 -17.16
N THR A 59 -6.65 -6.97 -18.48
CA THR A 59 -7.63 -7.56 -19.40
C THR A 59 -7.06 -8.87 -19.94
N VAL A 60 -7.82 -9.95 -19.85
CA VAL A 60 -7.38 -11.29 -20.26
C VAL A 60 -8.08 -11.68 -21.56
N PHE A 61 -7.29 -11.93 -22.60
CA PHE A 61 -7.76 -12.38 -23.92
C PHE A 61 -7.43 -13.85 -24.14
N LYS A 62 -8.23 -14.52 -24.98
CA LYS A 62 -7.83 -15.81 -25.54
C LYS A 62 -6.75 -15.57 -26.60
N ARG A 63 -5.89 -16.56 -26.80
CA ARG A 63 -4.77 -16.50 -27.77
C ARG A 63 -5.19 -16.06 -29.18
N ASN A 64 -6.42 -16.38 -29.59
CA ASN A 64 -6.94 -16.10 -30.94
C ASN A 64 -7.98 -14.97 -30.97
N ASP A 65 -8.13 -14.23 -29.87
CA ASP A 65 -8.95 -13.02 -29.90
C ASP A 65 -8.21 -11.95 -30.71
N ASP A 66 -8.95 -11.21 -31.56
CA ASP A 66 -8.44 -10.08 -32.33
C ASP A 66 -8.69 -8.80 -31.53
N PRO A 67 -7.66 -8.16 -30.94
CA PRO A 67 -7.85 -7.01 -30.04
C PRO A 67 -8.50 -5.79 -30.73
N LYS A 68 -8.53 -5.74 -32.06
CA LYS A 68 -9.18 -4.66 -32.80
C LYS A 68 -10.70 -4.81 -32.89
N LYS A 69 -11.24 -5.98 -32.51
CA LYS A 69 -12.67 -6.32 -32.65
C LYS A 69 -13.41 -6.41 -31.32
N ILE A 70 -12.76 -6.08 -30.21
CA ILE A 70 -13.25 -6.22 -28.83
C ILE A 70 -13.24 -4.86 -28.16
#